data_AF-A0A7Y5BMI4-F1
#
_entry.id   AF-A0A7Y5BMI4-F1
#
_cell.length_a   1.000
_cell.length_b   1.000
_cell.length_c   1.000
_cell.angle_alpha   90.00
_cell.angle_beta   90.00
_cell.angle_gamma   90.00
#
_symmetry.space_group_name_H-M   'P 1'
#
loop_
_entity.id
_entity.type
_entity.pdbx_description
1 polymer ?
#
loop_
_entity_poly.entity_id
_entity_poly.type
_entity_poly.pdbx_seq_one_letter_code
_entity_poly.pdbx_strand_id
1 'polypeptide(L)' 'LWVQEEPENQGAWGFIENRINKFIPKKERFKYVGRKESPSPAAGQVKIHTKELIEFLEEAFK' A
#
# COMPACT_ATOMS: atom_id res chain seq x y z
N LEU A 1 -2.05 9.58 -3.92
CA LEU A 1 -2.07 8.52 -2.90
C LEU A 1 -2.58 7.26 -3.57
N TRP A 2 -1.84 6.16 -3.47
CA TRP A 2 -2.30 4.83 -3.86
C TRP A 2 -2.62 4.07 -2.58
N VAL A 3 -3.82 3.49 -2.52
CA VAL A 3 -4.26 2.69 -1.39
C VAL A 3 -4.54 1.28 -1.89
N GLN A 4 -3.93 0.28 -1.26
CA GLN A 4 -4.24 -1.12 -1.55
C GLN A 4 -4.20 -1.96 -0.28
N GLU A 5 -4.86 -3.10 -0.34
CA GLU A 5 -4.94 -4.03 0.78
C GLU A 5 -3.73 -4.99 0.82
N GLU A 6 -3.21 -5.36 -0.35
CA GLU A 6 -2.08 -6.27 -0.49
C GLU A 6 -0.78 -5.68 0.08
N PRO A 7 0.19 -6.51 0.52
CA PRO A 7 1.54 -6.08 0.87
C PRO A 7 2.20 -5.21 -0.23
N GLU A 8 3.06 -4.28 0.15
CA GLU A 8 3.72 -3.33 -0.76
C GLU A 8 4.48 -3.99 -1.92
N ASN A 9 5.13 -5.13 -1.64
CA ASN A 9 5.83 -5.95 -2.63
C ASN A 9 4.89 -6.83 -3.49
N GLN A 10 3.58 -6.68 -3.32
CA GLN A 10 2.53 -7.44 -4.00
C GLN A 10 1.47 -6.49 -4.59
N GLY A 11 0.47 -7.07 -5.25
CA GLY A 11 -0.60 -6.30 -5.90
C GLY A 11 -0.09 -5.46 -7.07
N ALA A 12 -0.71 -4.30 -7.27
CA ALA A 12 -0.45 -3.46 -8.43
C ALA A 12 0.60 -2.37 -8.19
N TRP A 13 0.98 -2.10 -6.93
CA TRP A 13 1.88 -1.00 -6.57
C TRP A 13 3.18 -1.00 -7.37
N GLY A 14 3.93 -2.11 -7.38
CA GLY A 14 5.20 -2.21 -8.11
C GLY A 14 5.07 -2.01 -9.64
N PHE A 15 3.90 -2.29 -10.21
CA PHE A 15 3.61 -2.00 -11.61
C PHE A 15 3.28 -0.51 -11.82
N ILE A 16 2.47 0.07 -10.95
CA ILE A 16 1.87 1.39 -11.15
C ILE A 16 2.82 2.53 -10.76
N GLU A 17 3.59 2.37 -9.69
CA GLU A 17 4.44 3.44 -9.12
C GLU A 17 5.31 4.12 -10.20
N ASN A 18 6.13 3.34 -10.89
CA ASN A 18 7.04 3.84 -11.93
C ASN A 18 6.32 4.43 -13.15
N ARG A 19 5.07 4.03 -13.40
CA ARG A 19 4.27 4.56 -14.51
C ARG A 19 3.68 5.90 -14.13
N ILE A 20 3.05 6.00 -12.97
CA ILE A 20 2.45 7.25 -12.50
C ILE A 20 3.53 8.31 -12.21
N ASN A 21 4.65 7.92 -11.62
CA ASN A 21 5.77 8.84 -11.34
C ASN A 21 6.35 9.50 -12.61
N LYS A 22 6.10 8.97 -13.82
CA LYS A 22 6.49 9.60 -15.09
C LYS A 22 5.56 10.75 -15.52
N PHE A 23 4.32 10.76 -15.03
CA PHE A 23 3.30 11.72 -15.46
C PHE A 23 3.00 12.80 -14.42
N ILE A 24 3.38 12.60 -13.15
CA ILE A 24 3.22 13.62 -12.11
C ILE A 24 4.39 14.63 -12.12
N PRO A 25 4.19 15.86 -11.62
CA PRO A 25 5.27 16.84 -11.48
C PRO A 25 6.41 16.31 -10.62
N LYS A 26 7.67 16.56 -10.99
CA LYS A 26 8.88 16.09 -10.25
C LYS A 26 8.95 16.51 -8.77
N LYS A 27 8.19 17.55 -8.39
CA LYS A 27 8.11 18.06 -7.01
C LYS A 27 7.12 17.25 -6.15
N GLU A 28 6.28 16.45 -6.78
CA GLU A 28 5.31 15.59 -6.12
C GLU A 28 5.81 14.15 -6.16
N ARG A 29 5.64 13.43 -5.05
CA ARG A 29 5.88 11.99 -4.99
C ARG A 29 4.55 11.27 -4.86
N PHE A 30 4.33 10.27 -5.69
CA PHE A 30 3.21 9.37 -5.51
C PHE A 30 3.42 8.55 -4.23
N LYS A 31 2.51 8.69 -3.27
CA LYS A 31 2.60 8.00 -1.97
C LYS A 31 1.82 6.69 -2.00
N TYR A 32 2.36 5.67 -1.35
CA TYR A 32 1.71 4.38 -1.09
C TYR A 32 1.18 4.32 0.35
N VAL A 33 0.01 3.73 0.52
CA VAL A 33 -0.55 3.33 1.82
C VAL A 33 -1.17 1.94 1.65
N GLY A 34 -0.80 1.02 2.53
CA GLY A 34 -1.27 -0.36 2.48
C GLY A 34 -0.51 -1.22 3.48
N ARG A 35 -0.58 -2.54 3.31
CA ARG A 35 0.18 -3.45 4.19
C ARG A 35 1.67 -3.38 3.87
N LYS A 36 2.48 -3.59 4.92
CA LYS A 36 3.95 -3.71 4.79
C LYS A 36 4.32 -4.93 3.95
N GLU A 37 5.52 -4.89 3.37
CA GLU A 37 6.07 -6.02 2.61
C GLU A 37 6.01 -7.32 3.41
N SER A 38 5.58 -8.38 2.73
CA SER A 38 5.45 -9.70 3.33
C SER A 38 5.66 -10.78 2.27
N PRO A 39 6.28 -11.93 2.63
CA PRO A 39 6.33 -13.09 1.75
C PRO A 39 4.96 -13.80 1.65
N SER A 40 4.05 -13.54 2.58
CA SER A 40 2.67 -14.08 2.58
C SER A 40 1.68 -13.03 2.07
N PRO A 41 0.60 -13.40 1.36
CA PRO A 41 -0.43 -12.46 0.92
C PRO A 41 -1.18 -11.77 2.07
N ALA A 42 -1.29 -12.43 3.22
CA ALA A 42 -1.97 -11.90 4.39
C ALA A 42 -1.43 -12.52 5.69
N ALA A 43 -1.71 -11.86 6.81
CA ALA A 43 -1.50 -12.44 8.14
C ALA A 43 -2.44 -13.64 8.35
N GLY A 44 -1.89 -14.77 8.80
CA GLY A 44 -2.68 -16.00 9.03
C GLY A 44 -3.63 -15.92 10.22
N GLN A 45 -3.52 -14.90 11.08
CA GLN A 45 -4.42 -14.67 12.21
C GLN A 45 -5.33 -13.48 11.94
N VAL A 46 -6.65 -13.69 12.07
CA VAL A 46 -7.66 -12.65 11.84
C VAL A 46 -7.42 -11.40 12.69
N LYS A 47 -7.02 -11.55 13.96
CA LYS A 47 -6.75 -10.39 14.83
C LYS A 47 -5.63 -9.49 14.29
N ILE A 48 -4.57 -10.08 13.73
CA ILE A 48 -3.45 -9.34 13.13
C ILE A 48 -3.91 -8.70 11.83
N HIS A 49 -4.59 -9.47 10.98
CA HIS A 49 -5.12 -8.98 9.70
C HIS A 49 -6.07 -7.78 9.87
N THR A 50 -7.00 -7.82 10.83
CA THR A 50 -7.91 -6.71 11.15
C THR A 50 -7.15 -5.51 11.70
N LYS A 51 -6.13 -5.74 12.54
CA LYS A 51 -5.30 -4.66 13.07
C LYS A 51 -4.56 -3.93 11.95
N GLU A 52 -3.90 -4.68 11.06
CA GLU A 52 -3.21 -4.12 9.89
C GLU A 52 -4.19 -3.33 8.98
N LEU A 53 -5.40 -3.85 8.77
CA LEU A 53 -6.44 -3.17 8.00
C LEU A 53 -6.81 -1.81 8.59
N ILE A 54 -7.05 -1.75 9.90
CA ILE A 54 -7.40 -0.49 10.58
C ILE A 54 -6.21 0.49 10.49
N GLU A 55 -4.99 0.03 10.74
CA GLU A 55 -3.78 0.87 10.72
C GLU A 55 -3.58 1.57 9.38
N PHE A 56 -3.63 0.85 8.25
CA PHE A 56 -3.42 1.49 6.94
C PHE A 56 -4.63 2.31 6.49
N LEU A 57 -5.85 1.97 6.90
CA LEU A 57 -7.03 2.80 6.59
C LEU A 57 -6.95 4.13 7.34
N GLU A 58 -6.56 4.12 8.61
CA GLU A 58 -6.31 5.35 9.36
C GLU A 58 -5.21 6.20 8.73
N GLU A 59 -4.18 5.59 8.15
CA GLU A 59 -3.17 6.30 7.38
C GLU A 59 -3.71 6.87 6.06
N ALA A 60 -4.59 6.13 5.38
CA ALA A 60 -5.15 6.53 4.09
C ALA A 60 -6.10 7.73 4.18
N PHE A 61 -6.81 7.88 5.29
CA PHE A 61 -7.77 8.97 5.53
C PHE A 61 -7.18 10.18 6.31
N LYS A 62 -5.88 10.17 6.61
CA LYS A 62 -5.15 11.34 7.12
C LYS A 62 -4.81 12.32 6.02
#